data_AF-A0A0R1K538-F1
#
_entry.id   AF-A0A0R1K538-F1
#
_cell.length_a   1.000
_cell.length_b   1.000
_cell.length_c   1.000
_cell.angle_alpha   90.00
_cell.angle_beta   90.00
_cell.angle_gamma   90.00
#
_symmetry.space_group_name_H-M   'P 1'
#
loop_
_entity.id
_entity.type
_entity.pdbx_description
1 polymer ?
#
loop_
_entity_poly.entity_id
_entity_poly.type
_entity_poly.pdbx_seq_one_letter_code
_entity_poly.pdbx_strand_id
1 'polypeptide(L)'
;MPLTFNKKDSKELLRQNKRMYFSYSYLNKEKTRLTNLILSQTVNLKDPLFKQKRMLHPELIDKALKLKNIDESHAKEMEDIPNRNRKINKLKRLIAMIQDESIGLCQGYLTQMKVLIYQNKMHVFEERTEKYQPHELLNDLDFRTRIMQFDYDRYMFDEFTPESFLDYLIFEKVQRHTTYIRSYDARVLIPEADACGFSGIAYEVEIDGIRECYVTFKGTEADMDYTERSRRKRLDKFLLEGYKDWNYNVNAILVGNDTENRQMMVARDFISYLQNNIQDNCLLYGLGHSLGGHFVQTLQLTDDCFAGGYTLNSAPINLKQVQIINPELFDEATWNKLFELTRDKTNGNIRNSEIKKLLPREYPEIINQSFEQDLTQVFYEIPYTIWIGHKWEYNLNNWKYPFRNHLASYLNAGEIHSYQHFFEQLFAYLQDSASGAQLMRSSISFLRARVKILHDDIDKPQTTEFFYAYSNYLFESGIFLDRPQQVSDDFSKSQPTMWKSSRREWPFLKSLNMDMLELSVYFHIISGVKYFLNRTPNKIE
;
A
#
# COMPACT_ATOMS: atom_id res chain seq x y z
N MET A 1 14.11 5.12 19.06
CA MET A 1 15.35 5.76 18.57
C MET A 1 16.05 4.87 17.54
N PRO A 2 16.76 5.47 16.57
CA PRO A 2 17.19 4.88 15.32
C PRO A 2 18.40 3.95 15.49
N LEU A 3 18.52 2.95 14.61
CA LEU A 3 19.70 2.08 14.49
C LEU A 3 20.87 2.83 13.83
N THR A 4 21.37 3.89 14.47
CA THR A 4 22.74 4.37 14.28
C THR A 4 23.59 3.79 15.40
N PHE A 5 24.24 2.65 15.13
CA PHE A 5 25.23 2.10 16.05
C PHE A 5 26.54 2.89 15.92
N ASN A 6 26.70 3.95 16.72
CA ASN A 6 28.03 4.47 17.03
C ASN A 6 28.81 3.36 17.76
N LYS A 7 29.96 2.95 17.23
CA LYS A 7 30.80 1.87 17.78
C LYS A 7 31.35 2.18 19.19
N LYS A 8 31.52 3.47 19.52
CA LYS A 8 31.94 3.90 20.86
C LYS A 8 30.79 3.85 21.84
N ASP A 9 29.62 4.41 21.49
CA ASP A 9 28.43 4.37 22.36
C ASP A 9 27.91 2.94 22.53
N SER A 10 28.07 2.08 21.51
CA SER A 10 27.77 0.64 21.59
C SER A 10 28.62 -0.07 22.65
N LYS A 11 29.89 0.29 22.84
CA LYS A 11 30.74 -0.34 23.87
C LYS A 11 30.38 0.14 25.28
N GLU A 12 29.98 1.39 25.44
CA GLU A 12 29.47 1.93 26.70
C GLU A 12 28.10 1.30 27.06
N LEU A 13 27.18 1.20 26.09
CA LEU A 13 25.88 0.53 26.22
C LEU A 13 26.00 -0.99 26.47
N LEU A 14 27.01 -1.66 25.89
CA LEU A 14 27.27 -3.08 26.13
C LEU A 14 27.84 -3.34 27.55
N ARG A 15 28.55 -2.37 28.13
CA ARG A 15 29.02 -2.47 29.53
C ARG A 15 27.92 -2.19 30.54
N GLN A 16 26.95 -1.34 30.21
CA GLN A 16 25.79 -1.05 31.05
C GLN A 16 24.67 -2.09 30.93
N ASN A 17 24.57 -2.82 29.81
CA ASN A 17 23.61 -3.91 29.62
C ASN A 17 24.05 -5.22 30.31
N LYS A 18 24.24 -5.19 31.62
CA LYS A 18 24.03 -6.40 32.42
C LYS A 18 22.53 -6.75 32.37
N ARG A 19 22.18 -7.60 31.41
CA ARG A 19 20.93 -8.38 31.35
C ARG A 19 19.62 -7.56 31.32
N MET A 20 19.30 -6.96 30.18
CA MET A 20 17.89 -6.98 29.76
C MET A 20 17.60 -8.33 29.10
N TYR A 21 17.20 -9.30 29.92
CA TYR A 21 16.43 -10.45 29.43
C TYR A 21 15.06 -9.89 29.03
N PHE A 22 14.90 -9.53 27.76
CA PHE A 22 13.58 -9.32 27.18
C PHE A 22 12.92 -10.70 27.09
N SER A 23 12.21 -11.12 28.14
CA SER A 23 11.47 -12.39 28.09
C SER A 23 10.12 -12.13 27.44
N TYR A 24 9.87 -12.82 26.34
CA TYR A 24 8.56 -12.86 25.69
C TYR A 24 7.44 -13.23 26.69
N SER A 25 7.78 -14.04 27.70
CA SER A 25 6.87 -14.37 28.81
C SER A 25 6.42 -13.17 29.64
N TYR A 26 7.23 -12.11 29.74
CA TYR A 26 6.88 -10.90 30.48
C TYR A 26 5.94 -10.01 29.66
N LEU A 27 6.23 -9.80 28.38
CA LEU A 27 5.34 -9.09 27.46
C LEU A 27 3.99 -9.77 27.31
N ASN A 28 3.97 -11.11 27.18
CA ASN A 28 2.71 -11.84 27.09
C ASN A 28 1.92 -11.78 28.39
N LYS A 29 2.58 -11.97 29.55
CA LYS A 29 1.93 -11.78 30.85
C LYS A 29 1.36 -10.38 31.01
N GLU A 30 2.07 -9.37 30.53
CA GLU A 30 1.64 -7.98 30.64
C GLU A 30 0.51 -7.65 29.67
N LYS A 31 0.53 -8.19 28.46
CA LYS A 31 -0.58 -8.13 27.49
C LYS A 31 -1.82 -8.83 28.05
N THR A 32 -1.73 -10.08 28.51
CA THR A 32 -2.83 -10.80 29.15
C THR A 32 -3.34 -10.06 30.39
N ARG A 33 -2.45 -9.49 31.21
CA ARG A 33 -2.82 -8.66 32.37
C ARG A 33 -3.60 -7.43 31.94
N LEU A 34 -3.15 -6.72 30.90
CA LEU A 34 -3.82 -5.53 30.38
C LEU A 34 -5.16 -5.88 29.73
N THR A 35 -5.26 -6.96 28.97
CA THR A 35 -6.54 -7.44 28.42
C THR A 35 -7.54 -7.79 29.53
N ASN A 36 -7.09 -8.51 30.57
CA ASN A 36 -7.93 -8.83 31.73
C ASN A 36 -8.29 -7.59 32.57
N LEU A 37 -7.39 -6.62 32.67
CA LEU A 37 -7.63 -5.35 33.33
C LEU A 37 -8.69 -4.55 32.56
N ILE A 38 -8.54 -4.41 31.24
CA ILE A 38 -9.53 -3.76 30.37
C ILE A 38 -10.87 -4.47 30.51
N LEU A 39 -10.93 -5.80 30.41
CA LEU A 39 -12.17 -6.56 30.59
C LEU A 39 -12.85 -6.30 31.94
N SER A 40 -12.09 -6.38 33.03
CA SER A 40 -12.62 -6.18 34.39
C SER A 40 -13.06 -4.74 34.67
N GLN A 41 -12.44 -3.75 34.02
CA GLN A 41 -12.81 -2.33 34.14
C GLN A 41 -13.95 -1.93 33.20
N THR A 42 -14.08 -2.58 32.04
CA THR A 42 -15.07 -2.22 31.01
C THR A 42 -16.39 -2.99 31.18
N VAL A 43 -16.36 -4.22 31.71
CA VAL A 43 -17.56 -5.04 31.95
C VAL A 43 -18.10 -4.84 33.36
N ASN A 44 -19.17 -4.07 33.50
CA ASN A 44 -19.87 -3.87 34.76
C ASN A 44 -21.36 -4.22 34.59
N LEU A 45 -21.73 -5.46 34.93
CA LEU A 45 -23.11 -5.97 34.83
C LEU A 45 -24.12 -5.21 35.72
N LYS A 46 -23.63 -4.35 36.65
CA LYS A 46 -24.45 -3.48 37.49
C LYS A 46 -24.63 -2.07 36.91
N ASP A 47 -23.93 -1.75 35.82
CA ASP A 47 -24.05 -0.47 35.12
C ASP A 47 -25.49 -0.29 34.58
N PRO A 48 -26.18 0.83 34.87
CA PRO A 48 -27.52 1.10 34.34
C PRO A 48 -27.61 1.00 32.81
N LEU A 49 -26.54 1.32 32.08
CA LEU A 49 -26.46 1.16 30.62
C LEU A 49 -26.66 -0.29 30.19
N PHE A 50 -26.24 -1.28 30.98
CA PHE A 50 -26.45 -2.69 30.65
C PHE A 50 -27.93 -3.10 30.66
N LYS A 51 -28.73 -2.48 31.55
CA LYS A 51 -30.19 -2.70 31.56
C LYS A 51 -30.85 -2.14 30.30
N GLN A 52 -30.28 -1.09 29.72
CA GLN A 52 -30.79 -0.39 28.53
C GLN A 52 -30.26 -1.01 27.21
N LYS A 53 -29.00 -1.42 27.18
CA LYS A 53 -28.32 -2.05 26.03
C LYS A 53 -27.69 -3.38 26.43
N ARG A 54 -28.50 -4.44 26.42
CA ARG A 54 -28.11 -5.79 26.89
C ARG A 54 -26.96 -6.43 26.09
N MET A 55 -26.70 -5.98 24.86
CA MET A 55 -25.71 -6.57 23.96
C MET A 55 -24.29 -6.00 24.09
N LEU A 56 -24.11 -4.85 24.73
CA LEU A 56 -22.81 -4.18 24.83
C LEU A 56 -21.73 -5.04 25.53
N HIS A 57 -22.06 -5.65 26.67
CA HIS A 57 -21.11 -6.51 27.38
C HIS A 57 -20.83 -7.82 26.64
N PRO A 58 -21.83 -8.54 26.08
CA PRO A 58 -21.59 -9.67 25.18
C PRO A 58 -20.65 -9.35 24.02
N GLU A 59 -20.82 -8.21 23.34
CA GLU A 59 -19.95 -7.80 22.22
C GLU A 59 -18.51 -7.53 22.68
N LEU A 60 -18.33 -6.80 23.79
CA LEU A 60 -17.01 -6.58 24.38
C LEU A 60 -16.33 -7.89 24.82
N ILE A 61 -17.10 -8.82 25.38
CA ILE A 61 -16.61 -10.15 25.77
C ILE A 61 -16.20 -10.96 24.54
N ASP A 62 -17.00 -10.97 23.47
CA ASP A 62 -16.66 -11.64 22.21
C ASP A 62 -15.33 -11.14 21.64
N LYS A 63 -15.13 -9.81 21.54
CA LYS A 63 -13.86 -9.25 21.03
C LYS A 63 -12.68 -9.59 21.92
N ALA A 64 -12.87 -9.54 23.23
CA ALA A 64 -11.82 -9.91 24.16
C ALA A 64 -11.51 -11.41 24.16
N LEU A 65 -12.50 -12.28 23.93
CA LEU A 65 -12.31 -13.71 23.73
C LEU A 65 -11.60 -13.98 22.40
N LYS A 66 -11.89 -13.24 21.32
CA LYS A 66 -11.15 -13.32 20.05
C LYS A 66 -9.68 -12.91 20.24
N LEU A 67 -9.42 -11.81 20.95
CA LEU A 67 -8.07 -11.39 21.36
C LEU A 67 -7.35 -12.46 22.17
N LYS A 68 -8.06 -13.10 23.10
CA LYS A 68 -7.53 -14.17 23.95
C LYS A 68 -7.31 -15.48 23.18
N ASN A 69 -8.17 -15.82 22.23
CA ASN A 69 -8.05 -17.04 21.43
C ASN A 69 -6.88 -16.95 20.44
N ILE A 70 -6.65 -15.76 19.88
CA ILE A 70 -5.41 -15.46 19.15
C ILE A 70 -4.24 -15.79 20.08
N ASP A 71 -4.21 -15.20 21.28
CA ASP A 71 -3.18 -15.44 22.32
C ASP A 71 -2.95 -16.94 22.65
N GLU A 72 -4.01 -17.73 22.85
CA GLU A 72 -3.94 -19.15 23.24
C GLU A 72 -3.55 -20.10 22.09
N SER A 73 -3.89 -19.77 20.85
CA SER A 73 -3.52 -20.58 19.66
C SER A 73 -2.01 -20.57 19.37
N HIS A 74 -1.29 -19.55 19.84
CA HIS A 74 0.15 -19.38 19.66
C HIS A 74 1.03 -20.36 20.47
N ALA A 75 0.50 -20.96 21.53
CA ALA A 75 1.30 -21.83 22.40
C ALA A 75 1.65 -23.19 21.76
N LYS A 76 1.06 -23.55 20.61
CA LYS A 76 1.18 -24.89 20.00
C LYS A 76 2.12 -25.01 18.80
N GLU A 77 2.57 -23.92 18.18
CA GLU A 77 3.34 -23.98 16.91
C GLU A 77 4.84 -23.62 17.02
N MET A 78 5.37 -23.35 18.23
CA MET A 78 6.77 -22.92 18.43
C MET A 78 7.84 -24.03 18.53
N GLU A 79 7.54 -25.28 18.19
CA GLU A 79 8.53 -26.37 18.27
C GLU A 79 9.32 -26.56 16.95
N ASP A 80 10.65 -26.61 17.10
CA ASP A 80 11.71 -26.90 16.13
C ASP A 80 12.08 -25.86 15.04
N ILE A 81 12.83 -24.82 15.44
CA ILE A 81 13.70 -24.06 14.52
C ILE A 81 15.18 -24.42 14.76
N PRO A 82 15.92 -24.94 13.75
CA PRO A 82 17.32 -25.35 13.89
C PRO A 82 18.31 -24.23 14.27
N ASN A 83 19.39 -24.62 14.95
CA ASN A 83 20.33 -23.71 15.64
C ASN A 83 21.44 -23.05 14.76
N ARG A 84 21.43 -23.23 13.43
CA ARG A 84 22.47 -22.66 12.52
C ARG A 84 22.06 -21.31 11.96
N ASN A 85 22.99 -20.34 11.89
CA ASN A 85 22.75 -18.92 11.54
C ASN A 85 21.94 -18.11 12.56
N ARG A 86 22.34 -18.16 13.83
CA ARG A 86 21.71 -17.49 15.00
C ARG A 86 21.25 -16.03 14.82
N LYS A 87 21.91 -15.20 14.00
CA LYS A 87 21.49 -13.80 13.78
C LYS A 87 20.36 -13.68 12.76
N ILE A 88 20.47 -14.40 11.64
CA ILE A 88 19.42 -14.47 10.61
C ILE A 88 18.20 -15.21 11.17
N ASN A 89 18.39 -16.32 11.88
CA ASN A 89 17.29 -17.04 12.53
C ASN A 89 16.67 -16.24 13.68
N LYS A 90 17.40 -15.30 14.32
CA LYS A 90 16.80 -14.38 15.29
C LYS A 90 15.94 -13.31 14.63
N LEU A 91 16.35 -12.78 13.48
CA LEU A 91 15.55 -11.82 12.72
C LEU A 91 14.34 -12.52 12.08
N LYS A 92 14.53 -13.71 11.49
CA LYS A 92 13.42 -14.56 11.00
C LYS A 92 12.50 -14.98 12.12
N ARG A 93 13.02 -15.27 13.32
CA ARG A 93 12.19 -15.54 14.51
C ARG A 93 11.50 -14.29 15.00
N LEU A 94 12.10 -13.10 14.92
CA LEU A 94 11.45 -11.84 15.27
C LEU A 94 10.37 -11.45 14.25
N ILE A 95 10.64 -11.59 12.96
CA ILE A 95 9.68 -11.37 11.86
C ILE A 95 8.56 -12.40 11.96
N ALA A 96 8.89 -13.68 12.14
CA ALA A 96 7.91 -14.73 12.41
C ALA A 96 7.12 -14.40 13.67
N MET A 97 7.74 -13.97 14.78
CA MET A 97 7.02 -13.55 16.00
C MET A 97 6.14 -12.31 15.77
N ILE A 98 6.57 -11.34 14.97
CA ILE A 98 5.78 -10.14 14.62
C ILE A 98 4.60 -10.50 13.69
N GLN A 99 4.81 -11.42 12.74
CA GLN A 99 3.80 -11.96 11.84
C GLN A 99 2.83 -12.92 12.57
N ASP A 100 3.34 -13.71 13.51
CA ASP A 100 2.64 -14.70 14.36
C ASP A 100 1.80 -14.04 15.46
N GLU A 101 2.26 -12.92 16.03
CA GLU A 101 1.52 -12.13 17.02
C GLU A 101 0.20 -11.53 16.48
N SER A 102 -0.06 -11.65 15.16
CA SER A 102 -1.25 -11.11 14.51
C SER A 102 -1.52 -9.68 14.96
N ILE A 103 -0.46 -8.86 15.04
CA ILE A 103 -0.50 -7.54 15.67
C ILE A 103 -1.60 -6.67 15.05
N GLY A 104 -1.78 -6.76 13.72
CA GLY A 104 -2.89 -6.11 13.02
C GLY A 104 -4.26 -6.55 13.53
N LEU A 105 -4.52 -7.86 13.65
CA LEU A 105 -5.78 -8.37 14.22
C LEU A 105 -5.97 -7.93 15.67
N CYS A 106 -4.91 -7.95 16.48
CA CYS A 106 -4.94 -7.48 17.86
C CYS A 106 -5.30 -5.99 17.95
N GLN A 107 -4.66 -5.16 17.13
CA GLN A 107 -4.97 -3.73 17.02
C GLN A 107 -6.40 -3.49 16.54
N GLY A 108 -6.86 -4.29 15.56
CA GLY A 108 -8.23 -4.26 15.05
C GLY A 108 -9.26 -4.51 16.15
N TYR A 109 -9.14 -5.61 16.90
CA TYR A 109 -10.07 -5.91 17.98
C TYR A 109 -10.01 -4.90 19.15
N LEU A 110 -8.82 -4.40 19.50
CA LEU A 110 -8.70 -3.33 20.49
C LEU A 110 -9.41 -2.05 20.02
N THR A 111 -9.31 -1.73 18.73
CA THR A 111 -10.01 -0.59 18.12
C THR A 111 -11.52 -0.79 18.15
N GLN A 112 -12.02 -1.98 17.83
CA GLN A 112 -13.45 -2.30 17.95
C GLN A 112 -13.96 -2.12 19.38
N MET A 113 -13.20 -2.57 20.39
CA MET A 113 -13.56 -2.34 21.78
C MET A 113 -13.62 -0.85 22.12
N LYS A 114 -12.66 -0.05 21.63
CA LYS A 114 -12.65 1.41 21.84
C LYS A 114 -13.85 2.09 21.16
N VAL A 115 -14.21 1.69 19.94
CA VAL A 115 -15.42 2.15 19.23
C VAL A 115 -16.67 1.83 20.06
N LEU A 116 -16.83 0.60 20.54
CA LEU A 116 -17.96 0.20 21.39
C LEU A 116 -18.03 1.04 22.67
N ILE A 117 -16.90 1.29 23.32
CA ILE A 117 -16.86 2.12 24.54
C ILE A 117 -17.27 3.56 24.20
N TYR A 118 -16.72 4.13 23.13
CA TYR A 118 -17.01 5.49 22.69
C TYR A 118 -18.50 5.71 22.43
N GLN A 119 -19.12 4.84 21.64
CA GLN A 119 -20.54 4.94 21.26
C GLN A 119 -21.51 4.78 22.44
N ASN A 120 -21.07 4.17 23.54
CA ASN A 120 -21.93 3.86 24.68
C ASN A 120 -21.59 4.66 25.94
N LYS A 121 -20.38 5.22 26.01
CA LYS A 121 -19.86 5.99 27.15
C LYS A 121 -19.13 7.25 26.70
N MET A 122 -19.69 7.96 25.72
CA MET A 122 -19.11 9.19 25.17
C MET A 122 -18.72 10.22 26.24
N HIS A 123 -19.50 10.32 27.33
CA HIS A 123 -19.23 11.21 28.48
C HIS A 123 -17.95 10.90 29.28
N VAL A 124 -17.33 9.74 29.10
CA VAL A 124 -16.06 9.36 29.74
C VAL A 124 -14.87 9.97 29.00
N PHE A 125 -15.09 10.43 27.76
CA PHE A 125 -14.06 11.01 26.95
C PHE A 125 -14.09 12.53 27.09
N GLU A 126 -12.97 13.10 27.53
CA GLU A 126 -12.84 14.54 27.70
C GLU A 126 -12.72 15.24 26.35
N GLU A 127 -13.64 16.17 26.09
CA GLU A 127 -13.62 17.03 24.92
C GLU A 127 -12.66 18.19 25.16
N ARG A 128 -11.81 18.50 24.17
CA ARG A 128 -10.95 19.68 24.27
C ARG A 128 -11.79 20.96 24.15
N THR A 129 -11.28 22.05 24.71
CA THR A 129 -11.97 23.35 24.70
C THR A 129 -11.92 24.08 23.36
N GLU A 130 -10.83 23.89 22.61
CA GLU A 130 -10.57 24.57 21.35
C GLU A 130 -11.46 24.00 20.25
N LYS A 131 -12.12 24.89 19.51
CA LYS A 131 -12.92 24.49 18.34
C LYS A 131 -12.05 23.86 17.26
N TYR A 132 -12.62 22.89 16.57
CA TYR A 132 -12.05 22.32 15.36
C TYR A 132 -11.69 23.41 14.34
N GLN A 133 -10.56 23.24 13.66
CA GLN A 133 -10.12 24.11 12.57
C GLN A 133 -10.12 23.34 11.24
N PRO A 134 -10.46 23.99 10.11
CA PRO A 134 -10.38 23.34 8.81
C PRO A 134 -8.99 22.75 8.55
N HIS A 135 -8.93 21.61 7.89
CA HIS A 135 -7.72 20.84 7.56
C HIS A 135 -7.00 20.20 8.76
N GLU A 136 -7.50 20.32 10.00
CA GLU A 136 -6.80 19.75 11.16
C GLU A 136 -6.65 18.23 11.05
N LEU A 137 -7.71 17.51 10.65
CA LEU A 137 -7.63 16.07 10.38
C LEU A 137 -6.76 15.74 9.15
N LEU A 138 -6.82 16.55 8.08
CA LEU A 138 -5.96 16.36 6.90
C LEU A 138 -4.47 16.54 7.25
N ASN A 139 -4.16 17.40 8.21
CA ASN A 139 -2.79 17.62 8.68
C ASN A 139 -2.32 16.51 9.64
N ASP A 140 -3.23 15.78 10.27
CA ASP A 140 -2.90 14.63 11.12
C ASP A 140 -2.49 13.41 10.28
N LEU A 141 -1.25 12.98 10.46
CA LEU A 141 -0.67 11.83 9.77
C LEU A 141 -1.32 10.48 10.19
N ASP A 142 -1.63 10.32 11.47
CA ASP A 142 -2.23 9.08 11.98
C ASP A 142 -3.68 8.96 11.52
N PHE A 143 -4.42 10.08 11.42
CA PHE A 143 -5.74 10.12 10.81
C PHE A 143 -5.69 9.63 9.36
N ARG A 144 -4.87 10.29 8.53
CA ARG A 144 -4.74 9.96 7.09
C ARG A 144 -4.34 8.51 6.86
N THR A 145 -3.36 8.01 7.61
CA THR A 145 -2.90 6.62 7.43
C THR A 145 -3.94 5.61 7.93
N ARG A 146 -4.66 5.89 9.02
CA ARG A 146 -5.67 4.98 9.56
C ARG A 146 -6.97 4.97 8.78
N ILE A 147 -7.42 6.10 8.23
CA ILE A 147 -8.59 6.14 7.38
C ILE A 147 -8.32 5.42 6.05
N MET A 148 -7.13 5.57 5.45
CA MET A 148 -6.76 4.76 4.27
C MET A 148 -6.58 3.27 4.61
N GLN A 149 -6.01 2.93 5.76
CA GLN A 149 -5.87 1.53 6.19
C GLN A 149 -7.23 0.86 6.45
N PHE A 150 -8.22 1.63 6.90
CA PHE A 150 -9.55 1.12 7.21
C PHE A 150 -10.21 0.43 6.00
N ASP A 151 -9.96 0.93 4.79
CA ASP A 151 -10.50 0.31 3.57
C ASP A 151 -10.03 -1.14 3.37
N TYR A 152 -8.79 -1.44 3.75
CA TYR A 152 -8.20 -2.79 3.71
C TYR A 152 -8.62 -3.64 4.92
N ASP A 153 -8.79 -3.00 6.07
CA ASP A 153 -9.13 -3.66 7.33
C ASP A 153 -10.65 -3.79 7.53
N ARG A 154 -11.48 -3.38 6.56
CA ARG A 154 -12.95 -3.29 6.70
C ARG A 154 -13.59 -4.60 7.13
N TYR A 155 -13.06 -5.74 6.69
CA TYR A 155 -13.49 -7.09 7.09
C TYR A 155 -13.42 -7.33 8.61
N MET A 156 -12.58 -6.58 9.33
CA MET A 156 -12.52 -6.65 10.80
C MET A 156 -13.67 -5.89 11.44
N PHE A 157 -14.31 -4.97 10.72
CA PHE A 157 -15.33 -4.07 11.21
C PHE A 157 -16.72 -4.37 10.61
N ASP A 158 -16.96 -5.58 10.09
CA ASP A 158 -18.26 -6.00 9.55
C ASP A 158 -19.45 -5.82 10.52
N GLU A 159 -19.17 -5.84 11.83
CA GLU A 159 -20.17 -5.62 12.90
C GLU A 159 -20.42 -4.13 13.20
N PHE A 160 -19.68 -3.23 12.55
CA PHE A 160 -19.76 -1.77 12.71
C PHE A 160 -20.10 -1.10 11.39
N THR A 161 -20.68 0.09 11.46
CA THR A 161 -20.77 0.97 10.29
C THR A 161 -19.43 1.68 10.09
N PRO A 162 -19.04 2.02 8.84
CA PRO A 162 -17.88 2.89 8.61
C PRO A 162 -17.94 4.19 9.42
N GLU A 163 -19.14 4.75 9.59
CA GLU A 163 -19.42 5.93 10.39
C GLU A 163 -19.05 5.72 11.88
N SER A 164 -19.37 4.56 12.45
CA SER A 164 -19.02 4.19 13.83
C SER A 164 -17.52 4.24 14.08
N PHE A 165 -16.74 3.69 13.15
CA PHE A 165 -15.28 3.70 13.24
C PHE A 165 -14.73 5.12 13.09
N LEU A 166 -15.25 5.87 12.11
CA LEU A 166 -14.77 7.21 11.81
C LEU A 166 -15.05 8.19 12.95
N ASP A 167 -16.22 8.11 13.59
CA ASP A 167 -16.58 8.97 14.72
C ASP A 167 -15.56 8.83 15.86
N TYR A 168 -15.22 7.58 16.21
CA TYR A 168 -14.18 7.30 17.19
C TYR A 168 -12.80 7.77 16.73
N LEU A 169 -12.43 7.50 15.47
CA LEU A 169 -11.13 7.91 14.93
C LEU A 169 -10.97 9.44 14.98
N ILE A 170 -11.98 10.19 14.55
CA ILE A 170 -11.99 11.66 14.60
C ILE A 170 -11.83 12.12 16.03
N PHE A 171 -12.63 11.60 16.96
CA PHE A 171 -12.52 11.98 18.35
C PHE A 171 -11.14 11.66 18.95
N GLU A 172 -10.56 10.51 18.64
CA GLU A 172 -9.21 10.14 19.11
C GLU A 172 -8.13 11.10 18.61
N LYS A 173 -8.36 11.77 17.47
CA LYS A 173 -7.40 12.68 16.83
C LYS A 173 -7.54 14.12 17.30
N VAL A 174 -8.77 14.62 17.34
CA VAL A 174 -9.02 16.05 17.59
C VAL A 174 -9.73 16.32 18.92
N GLN A 175 -10.17 15.27 19.63
CA GLN A 175 -10.90 15.37 20.90
C GLN A 175 -12.13 16.29 20.82
N ARG A 176 -12.79 16.29 19.65
CA ARG A 176 -14.06 16.96 19.38
C ARG A 176 -15.05 15.93 18.85
N HIS A 177 -16.32 16.09 19.18
CA HIS A 177 -17.37 15.20 18.71
C HIS A 177 -17.84 15.58 17.32
N THR A 178 -18.13 14.59 16.48
CA THR A 178 -18.84 14.85 15.23
C THR A 178 -20.31 15.15 15.52
N THR A 179 -20.89 16.01 14.71
CA THR A 179 -22.34 16.30 14.72
C THR A 179 -23.05 15.62 13.56
N TYR A 180 -22.31 15.23 12.53
CA TYR A 180 -22.78 14.51 11.37
C TYR A 180 -21.64 13.69 10.78
N ILE A 181 -21.95 12.45 10.36
CA ILE A 181 -21.07 11.61 9.55
C ILE A 181 -21.94 10.85 8.55
N ARG A 182 -21.49 10.77 7.30
CA ARG A 182 -22.09 9.92 6.27
C ARG A 182 -21.02 9.33 5.36
N SER A 183 -21.13 8.04 5.06
CA SER A 183 -20.27 7.38 4.08
C SER A 183 -20.95 7.19 2.73
N TYR A 184 -20.14 7.22 1.67
CA TYR A 184 -20.52 6.97 0.28
C TYR A 184 -19.55 5.95 -0.30
N ASP A 185 -20.05 4.79 -0.74
CA ASP A 185 -19.22 3.71 -1.27
C ASP A 185 -19.37 3.62 -2.78
N ALA A 186 -18.28 3.79 -3.53
CA ALA A 186 -18.30 3.77 -4.99
C ALA A 186 -18.81 2.43 -5.55
N ARG A 187 -18.56 1.30 -4.88
CA ARG A 187 -19.04 -0.02 -5.32
C ARG A 187 -20.54 -0.21 -5.12
N VAL A 188 -21.17 0.64 -4.30
CA VAL A 188 -22.62 0.68 -4.11
C VAL A 188 -23.27 1.69 -5.06
N LEU A 189 -22.60 2.82 -5.30
CA LEU A 189 -23.16 3.96 -6.03
C LEU A 189 -22.93 3.89 -7.54
N ILE A 190 -21.82 3.32 -7.99
CA ILE A 190 -21.43 3.23 -9.39
C ILE A 190 -21.38 1.75 -9.82
N PRO A 191 -22.33 1.25 -10.62
CA PRO A 191 -22.42 -0.16 -11.00
C PRO A 191 -21.14 -0.74 -11.64
N GLU A 192 -20.40 0.08 -12.38
CA GLU A 192 -19.19 -0.32 -13.09
C GLU A 192 -17.97 -0.50 -12.18
N ALA A 193 -18.01 0.02 -10.94
CA ALA A 193 -16.86 0.03 -10.03
C ALA A 193 -16.36 -1.39 -9.69
N ASP A 194 -17.26 -2.30 -9.31
CA ASP A 194 -16.89 -3.69 -9.02
C ASP A 194 -16.39 -4.42 -10.28
N ALA A 195 -16.98 -4.12 -11.43
CA ALA A 195 -16.60 -4.75 -12.70
C ALA A 195 -15.16 -4.43 -13.09
N CYS A 196 -14.73 -3.17 -12.99
CA CYS A 196 -13.37 -2.75 -13.31
C CYS A 196 -12.37 -2.88 -12.15
N GLY A 197 -12.83 -3.21 -10.94
CA GLY A 197 -11.98 -3.38 -9.74
C GLY A 197 -11.83 -2.12 -8.89
N PHE A 198 -12.40 -0.99 -9.34
CA PHE A 198 -12.30 0.28 -8.64
C PHE A 198 -12.91 0.21 -7.24
N SER A 199 -12.26 0.85 -6.27
CA SER A 199 -12.73 0.97 -4.90
C SER A 199 -12.36 2.33 -4.34
N GLY A 200 -13.38 3.06 -3.89
CA GLY A 200 -13.22 4.31 -3.17
C GLY A 200 -14.40 4.55 -2.24
N ILE A 201 -14.12 5.17 -1.11
CA ILE A 201 -15.14 5.52 -0.11
C ILE A 201 -14.96 6.99 0.23
N ALA A 202 -16.05 7.73 0.32
CA ALA A 202 -16.03 9.11 0.78
C ALA A 202 -16.74 9.23 2.12
N TYR A 203 -16.18 10.07 2.99
CA TYR A 203 -16.69 10.30 4.33
C TYR A 203 -16.97 11.78 4.52
N GLU A 204 -18.24 12.17 4.46
CA GLU A 204 -18.70 13.53 4.76
C GLU A 204 -18.89 13.67 6.27
N VAL A 205 -18.24 14.65 6.88
CA VAL A 205 -18.26 14.88 8.33
C VAL A 205 -18.53 16.35 8.66
N GLU A 206 -19.18 16.59 9.81
CA GLU A 206 -19.33 17.92 10.39
C GLU A 206 -18.82 17.95 11.83
N ILE A 207 -17.88 18.85 12.11
CA ILE A 207 -17.31 19.09 13.44
C ILE A 207 -17.36 20.59 13.71
N ASP A 208 -18.01 21.00 14.79
CA ASP A 208 -18.15 22.42 15.16
C ASP A 208 -18.70 23.34 14.04
N GLY A 209 -19.55 22.79 13.16
CA GLY A 209 -20.12 23.50 12.00
C GLY A 209 -19.21 23.56 10.77
N ILE A 210 -18.02 22.97 10.81
CA ILE A 210 -17.11 22.84 9.66
C ILE A 210 -17.39 21.51 8.96
N ARG A 211 -17.62 21.56 7.65
CA ARG A 211 -17.92 20.40 6.82
C ARG A 211 -16.75 20.04 5.92
N GLU A 212 -16.32 18.79 6.02
CA GLU A 212 -15.22 18.24 5.24
C GLU A 212 -15.60 16.85 4.72
N CYS A 213 -15.11 16.49 3.55
CA CYS A 213 -15.33 15.18 2.94
C CYS A 213 -13.99 14.56 2.58
N TYR A 214 -13.69 13.39 3.16
CA TYR A 214 -12.46 12.65 2.87
C TYR A 214 -12.76 11.50 1.92
N VAL A 215 -12.22 11.55 0.71
CA VAL A 215 -12.32 10.48 -0.29
C VAL A 215 -11.07 9.62 -0.21
N THR A 216 -11.21 8.38 0.22
CA THR A 216 -10.14 7.37 0.19
C THR A 216 -10.25 6.55 -1.08
N PHE A 217 -9.15 6.44 -1.83
CA PHE A 217 -9.02 5.52 -2.95
C PHE A 217 -8.09 4.37 -2.57
N LYS A 218 -8.54 3.15 -2.85
CA LYS A 218 -7.79 1.95 -2.52
C LYS A 218 -6.63 1.73 -3.52
N GLY A 219 -5.50 1.27 -3.01
CA GLY A 219 -4.35 0.82 -3.80
C GLY A 219 -4.48 -0.62 -4.28
N THR A 220 -3.43 -1.12 -4.95
CA THR A 220 -3.36 -2.50 -5.45
C THR A 220 -2.93 -3.47 -4.35
N GLU A 221 -3.78 -3.63 -3.34
CA GLU A 221 -3.67 -4.72 -2.38
C GLU A 221 -5.01 -5.46 -2.36
N ALA A 222 -4.99 -6.71 -2.82
CA ALA A 222 -6.18 -7.54 -2.80
C ALA A 222 -6.47 -7.97 -1.34
N ASP A 223 -7.68 -7.71 -0.87
CA ASP A 223 -8.08 -8.17 0.46
C ASP A 223 -8.38 -9.66 0.38
N MET A 224 -7.80 -10.42 1.29
CA MET A 224 -8.29 -11.76 1.54
C MET A 224 -9.66 -11.62 2.20
N ASP A 225 -10.73 -11.89 1.46
CA ASP A 225 -12.09 -11.88 1.99
C ASP A 225 -12.27 -13.01 3.02
N TYR A 226 -12.00 -12.72 4.29
CA TYR A 226 -12.09 -13.70 5.37
C TYR A 226 -13.54 -14.11 5.71
N THR A 227 -14.55 -13.43 5.15
CA THR A 227 -15.97 -13.79 5.32
C THR A 227 -16.35 -15.02 4.48
N GLU A 228 -15.70 -15.20 3.31
CA GLU A 228 -15.86 -16.40 2.49
C GLU A 228 -15.12 -17.57 3.15
N ARG A 229 -15.88 -18.59 3.60
CA ARG A 229 -15.31 -19.75 4.33
C ARG A 229 -14.38 -20.59 3.46
N SER A 230 -14.62 -20.66 2.16
CA SER A 230 -13.84 -21.46 1.23
C SER A 230 -12.51 -20.79 0.87
N ARG A 231 -11.40 -21.38 1.31
CA ARG A 231 -10.04 -20.95 0.94
C ARG A 231 -9.84 -20.84 -0.57
N ARG A 232 -10.45 -21.73 -1.36
CA ARG A 232 -10.36 -21.72 -2.82
C ARG A 232 -11.05 -20.48 -3.40
N LYS A 233 -12.25 -20.16 -2.93
CA LYS A 233 -12.99 -18.99 -3.41
C LYS A 233 -12.33 -17.68 -2.98
N ARG A 234 -11.79 -17.62 -1.76
CA ARG A 234 -10.97 -16.49 -1.29
C ARG A 234 -9.78 -16.24 -2.23
N LEU A 235 -9.03 -17.30 -2.55
CA LEU A 235 -7.89 -17.21 -3.45
C LEU A 235 -8.33 -16.79 -4.87
N ASP A 236 -9.45 -17.31 -5.35
CA ASP A 236 -9.97 -16.97 -6.68
C ASP A 236 -10.35 -15.48 -6.78
N LYS A 237 -11.08 -14.97 -5.78
CA LYS A 237 -11.43 -13.55 -5.67
C LYS A 237 -10.19 -12.67 -5.55
N PHE A 238 -9.25 -13.04 -4.66
CA PHE A 238 -7.98 -12.34 -4.49
C PHE A 238 -7.19 -12.22 -5.81
N LEU A 239 -7.11 -13.30 -6.58
CA LEU A 239 -6.39 -13.31 -7.86
C LEU A 239 -7.09 -12.46 -8.93
N LEU A 240 -8.42 -12.50 -8.98
CA LEU A 240 -9.20 -11.73 -9.96
C LEU A 240 -9.20 -10.23 -9.65
N GLU A 241 -9.36 -9.85 -8.38
CA GLU A 241 -9.29 -8.45 -7.95
C GLU A 241 -7.88 -7.90 -8.17
N GLY A 242 -6.85 -8.63 -7.75
CA GLY A 242 -5.47 -8.25 -8.02
C GLY A 242 -5.16 -8.14 -9.52
N TYR A 243 -5.73 -9.01 -10.36
CA TYR A 243 -5.57 -8.90 -11.80
C TYR A 243 -6.17 -7.61 -12.37
N LYS A 244 -7.38 -7.22 -11.95
CA LYS A 244 -8.04 -5.99 -12.44
C LYS A 244 -7.19 -4.76 -12.14
N ASP A 245 -6.67 -4.65 -10.92
CA ASP A 245 -5.84 -3.53 -10.51
C ASP A 245 -4.49 -3.52 -11.22
N TRP A 246 -3.85 -4.68 -11.37
CA TRP A 246 -2.61 -4.77 -12.13
C TRP A 246 -2.82 -4.55 -13.63
N ASN A 247 -3.96 -4.95 -14.19
CA ASN A 247 -4.31 -4.69 -15.58
C ASN A 247 -4.42 -3.18 -15.83
N TYR A 248 -5.04 -2.45 -14.89
CA TYR A 248 -5.04 -1.00 -14.92
C TYR A 248 -3.63 -0.44 -14.75
N ASN A 249 -2.87 -0.82 -13.71
CA ASN A 249 -1.49 -0.34 -13.51
C ASN A 249 -0.62 -0.56 -14.76
N VAL A 250 -0.74 -1.69 -15.44
CA VAL A 250 0.04 -1.98 -16.65
C VAL A 250 -0.43 -1.11 -17.82
N ASN A 251 -1.71 -1.13 -18.15
CA ASN A 251 -2.19 -0.48 -19.36
C ASN A 251 -2.26 1.04 -19.22
N ALA A 252 -2.77 1.55 -18.11
CA ALA A 252 -2.92 2.99 -17.86
C ALA A 252 -1.63 3.65 -17.36
N ILE A 253 -0.92 3.06 -16.38
CA ILE A 253 0.21 3.73 -15.73
C ILE A 253 1.55 3.37 -16.39
N LEU A 254 1.82 2.08 -16.58
CA LEU A 254 3.09 1.61 -17.16
C LEU A 254 3.15 1.92 -18.66
N VAL A 255 2.11 1.62 -19.43
CA VAL A 255 2.10 1.79 -20.89
C VAL A 255 1.48 3.13 -21.32
N GLY A 256 0.36 3.51 -20.71
CA GLY A 256 -0.44 4.68 -21.09
C GLY A 256 -1.22 4.46 -22.38
N ASN A 257 -1.79 3.27 -22.57
CA ASN A 257 -2.65 2.96 -23.72
C ASN A 257 -4.14 3.15 -23.38
N ASP A 258 -5.00 2.99 -24.39
CA ASP A 258 -6.44 3.16 -24.29
C ASP A 258 -7.21 1.89 -23.89
N THR A 259 -6.50 0.77 -23.71
CA THR A 259 -7.12 -0.55 -23.53
C THR A 259 -7.82 -0.71 -22.18
N GLU A 260 -7.37 -0.01 -21.14
CA GLU A 260 -7.97 -0.05 -19.81
C GLU A 260 -7.86 1.29 -19.06
N ASN A 261 -8.89 2.13 -19.19
CA ASN A 261 -9.03 3.39 -18.44
C ASN A 261 -10.28 3.43 -17.55
N ARG A 262 -11.03 2.32 -17.43
CA ARG A 262 -12.35 2.33 -16.80
C ARG A 262 -12.29 2.70 -15.33
N GLN A 263 -11.26 2.28 -14.59
CA GLN A 263 -11.15 2.67 -13.18
C GLN A 263 -11.06 4.19 -13.00
N MET A 264 -10.35 4.91 -13.88
CA MET A 264 -10.27 6.38 -13.80
C MET A 264 -11.60 7.04 -14.17
N MET A 265 -12.30 6.53 -15.19
CA MET A 265 -13.62 7.06 -15.56
C MET A 265 -14.63 6.88 -14.43
N VAL A 266 -14.66 5.70 -13.81
CA VAL A 266 -15.48 5.43 -12.61
C VAL A 266 -15.08 6.33 -11.45
N ALA A 267 -13.79 6.61 -11.26
CA ALA A 267 -13.34 7.55 -10.24
C ALA A 267 -13.87 8.98 -10.48
N ARG A 268 -13.87 9.46 -11.74
CA ARG A 268 -14.45 10.75 -12.13
C ARG A 268 -15.97 10.78 -11.92
N ASP A 269 -16.66 9.70 -12.27
CA ASP A 269 -18.11 9.58 -12.03
C ASP A 269 -18.45 9.61 -10.54
N PHE A 270 -17.62 8.94 -9.72
CA PHE A 270 -17.78 8.96 -8.27
C PHE A 270 -17.55 10.37 -7.69
N ILE A 271 -16.49 11.08 -8.10
CA ILE A 271 -16.27 12.47 -7.68
C ILE A 271 -17.43 13.38 -8.13
N SER A 272 -17.89 13.23 -9.36
CA SER A 272 -19.03 14.00 -9.89
C SER A 272 -20.29 13.71 -9.08
N TYR A 273 -20.53 12.45 -8.71
CA TYR A 273 -21.63 12.09 -7.82
C TYR A 273 -21.50 12.79 -6.46
N LEU A 274 -20.31 12.76 -5.84
CA LEU A 274 -20.08 13.40 -4.53
C LEU A 274 -20.33 14.90 -4.60
N GLN A 275 -19.76 15.60 -5.57
CA GLN A 275 -19.93 17.06 -5.73
C GLN A 275 -21.41 17.47 -5.88
N ASN A 276 -22.26 16.59 -6.42
CA ASN A 276 -23.70 16.83 -6.57
C ASN A 276 -24.55 16.42 -5.35
N ASN A 277 -23.99 15.66 -4.40
CA ASN A 277 -24.75 15.03 -3.31
C ASN A 277 -24.25 15.35 -1.90
N ILE A 278 -23.03 15.84 -1.74
CA ILE A 278 -22.54 16.41 -0.47
C ILE A 278 -23.10 17.83 -0.30
N GLN A 279 -23.13 18.33 0.93
CA GLN A 279 -23.67 19.67 1.17
C GLN A 279 -22.81 20.80 0.61
N ASP A 280 -23.48 21.91 0.28
CA ASP A 280 -22.84 23.15 -0.16
C ASP A 280 -21.76 23.61 0.84
N ASN A 281 -20.62 24.10 0.33
CA ASN A 281 -19.44 24.52 1.10
C ASN A 281 -18.68 23.40 1.85
N CYS A 282 -18.90 22.13 1.51
CA CYS A 282 -18.06 21.04 2.01
C CYS A 282 -16.69 21.02 1.31
N LEU A 283 -15.59 20.98 2.08
CA LEU A 283 -14.24 20.85 1.53
C LEU A 283 -13.95 19.38 1.18
N LEU A 284 -13.70 19.08 -0.09
CA LEU A 284 -13.41 17.74 -0.55
C LEU A 284 -11.90 17.46 -0.55
N TYR A 285 -11.45 16.40 0.10
CA TYR A 285 -10.05 16.01 0.19
C TYR A 285 -9.80 14.60 -0.38
N GLY A 286 -8.74 14.46 -1.17
CA GLY A 286 -8.35 13.17 -1.75
C GLY A 286 -7.25 12.48 -0.94
N LEU A 287 -7.46 11.23 -0.55
CA LEU A 287 -6.51 10.38 0.18
C LEU A 287 -6.25 9.11 -0.63
N GLY A 288 -4.99 8.74 -0.83
CA GLY A 288 -4.69 7.55 -1.64
C GLY A 288 -3.33 6.93 -1.36
N HIS A 289 -3.27 5.60 -1.42
CA HIS A 289 -2.03 4.83 -1.33
C HIS A 289 -1.79 4.04 -2.61
N SER A 290 -0.55 3.95 -3.09
CA SER A 290 -0.21 3.18 -4.29
C SER A 290 -1.05 3.62 -5.51
N LEU A 291 -1.82 2.73 -6.13
CA LEU A 291 -2.81 3.04 -7.17
C LEU A 291 -3.86 4.09 -6.72
N GLY A 292 -4.27 4.09 -5.44
CA GLY A 292 -5.16 5.10 -4.88
C GLY A 292 -4.57 6.51 -4.97
N GLY A 293 -3.26 6.64 -4.74
CA GLY A 293 -2.57 7.92 -4.88
C GLY A 293 -2.45 8.39 -6.32
N HIS A 294 -2.39 7.46 -7.28
CA HIS A 294 -2.47 7.78 -8.71
C HIS A 294 -3.84 8.39 -9.06
N PHE A 295 -4.95 7.87 -8.50
CA PHE A 295 -6.27 8.47 -8.69
C PHE A 295 -6.34 9.89 -8.15
N VAL A 296 -5.90 10.13 -6.91
CA VAL A 296 -5.87 11.48 -6.31
C VAL A 296 -5.13 12.47 -7.20
N GLN A 297 -3.90 12.13 -7.61
CA GLN A 297 -3.07 13.02 -8.41
C GLN A 297 -3.65 13.25 -9.82
N THR A 298 -4.16 12.20 -10.47
CA THR A 298 -4.67 12.32 -11.84
C THR A 298 -5.98 13.11 -11.87
N LEU A 299 -6.92 12.82 -10.96
CA LEU A 299 -8.17 13.58 -10.81
C LEU A 299 -7.90 15.05 -10.49
N GLN A 300 -6.92 15.32 -9.63
CA GLN A 300 -6.54 16.69 -9.33
C GLN A 300 -5.97 17.41 -10.57
N LEU A 301 -5.16 16.73 -11.38
CA LEU A 301 -4.62 17.29 -12.62
C LEU A 301 -5.71 17.50 -13.69
N THR A 302 -6.66 16.58 -13.82
CA THR A 302 -7.67 16.61 -14.90
C THR A 302 -8.89 17.44 -14.58
N ASP A 303 -9.33 17.44 -13.33
CA ASP A 303 -10.64 17.95 -12.91
C ASP A 303 -10.56 18.98 -11.77
N ASP A 304 -9.37 19.21 -11.19
CA ASP A 304 -9.13 20.18 -10.10
C ASP A 304 -10.17 20.08 -8.96
N CYS A 305 -10.47 18.84 -8.55
CA CYS A 305 -11.66 18.55 -7.74
C CYS A 305 -11.45 18.57 -6.22
N PHE A 306 -10.19 18.56 -5.73
CA PHE A 306 -9.90 18.54 -4.29
C PHE A 306 -9.42 19.89 -3.78
N ALA A 307 -9.90 20.27 -2.59
CA ALA A 307 -9.38 21.40 -1.82
C ALA A 307 -7.98 21.11 -1.23
N GLY A 308 -7.61 19.83 -1.16
CA GLY A 308 -6.31 19.36 -0.68
C GLY A 308 -6.24 17.84 -0.76
N GLY A 309 -5.03 17.29 -0.70
CA GLY A 309 -4.87 15.86 -0.85
C GLY A 309 -3.58 15.32 -0.26
N TYR A 310 -3.63 14.03 0.05
CA TYR A 310 -2.50 13.30 0.58
C TYR A 310 -2.37 11.96 -0.12
N THR A 311 -1.16 11.68 -0.57
CA THR A 311 -0.83 10.37 -1.13
C THR A 311 0.37 9.76 -0.42
N LEU A 312 0.38 8.42 -0.38
CA LEU A 312 1.41 7.64 0.28
C LEU A 312 1.93 6.55 -0.65
N ASN A 313 3.25 6.51 -0.92
CA ASN A 313 3.87 5.56 -1.85
C ASN A 313 3.08 5.44 -3.16
N SER A 314 2.69 6.59 -3.69
CA SER A 314 1.74 6.70 -4.80
C SER A 314 2.35 6.29 -6.14
N ALA A 315 1.60 5.58 -6.98
CA ALA A 315 1.98 5.39 -8.37
C ALA A 315 1.93 6.74 -9.14
N PRO A 316 2.78 6.95 -10.17
CA PRO A 316 2.82 8.22 -10.89
C PRO A 316 1.58 8.44 -11.77
N ILE A 317 1.38 9.69 -12.20
CA ILE A 317 0.50 10.02 -13.32
C ILE A 317 1.20 9.63 -14.63
N ASN A 318 0.50 9.03 -15.59
CA ASN A 318 1.01 8.86 -16.96
C ASN A 318 0.35 9.87 -17.91
N LEU A 319 1.15 10.72 -18.54
CA LEU A 319 0.66 11.81 -19.41
C LEU A 319 -0.09 11.32 -20.65
N LYS A 320 0.24 10.14 -21.19
CA LYS A 320 -0.52 9.57 -22.32
C LYS A 320 -1.94 9.23 -21.89
N GLN A 321 -2.06 8.69 -20.67
CA GLN A 321 -3.35 8.40 -20.08
C GLN A 321 -4.16 9.68 -19.86
N VAL A 322 -3.53 10.73 -19.32
CA VAL A 322 -4.17 12.05 -19.15
C VAL A 322 -4.68 12.59 -20.48
N GLN A 323 -3.89 12.48 -21.55
CA GLN A 323 -4.31 12.91 -22.89
C GLN A 323 -5.53 12.12 -23.41
N ILE A 324 -5.63 10.82 -23.10
CA ILE A 324 -6.79 10.01 -23.48
C ILE A 324 -8.04 10.45 -22.68
N ILE A 325 -7.89 10.75 -21.39
CA ILE A 325 -9.00 11.08 -20.48
C ILE A 325 -9.50 12.52 -20.65
N ASN A 326 -8.57 13.47 -20.84
CA ASN A 326 -8.83 14.89 -21.01
C ASN A 326 -7.88 15.48 -22.07
N PRO A 327 -8.13 15.23 -23.37
CA PRO A 327 -7.24 15.66 -24.46
C PRO A 327 -7.12 17.19 -24.53
N GLU A 328 -8.17 17.91 -24.16
CA GLU A 328 -8.24 19.37 -24.20
C GLU A 328 -7.62 20.05 -22.97
N LEU A 329 -7.05 19.27 -22.03
CA LEU A 329 -6.37 19.83 -20.85
C LEU A 329 -5.20 20.75 -21.24
N PHE A 330 -4.52 20.42 -22.34
CA PHE A 330 -3.41 21.19 -22.89
C PHE A 330 -3.57 21.38 -24.39
N ASP A 331 -3.00 22.46 -24.92
CA ASP A 331 -2.86 22.61 -26.37
C ASP A 331 -1.80 21.63 -26.94
N GLU A 332 -1.82 21.45 -28.26
CA GLU A 332 -0.93 20.51 -28.96
C GLU A 332 0.56 20.81 -28.70
N ALA A 333 0.92 22.10 -28.62
CA ALA A 333 2.29 22.53 -28.37
C ALA A 333 2.78 22.09 -26.97
N THR A 334 1.93 22.27 -25.96
CA THR A 334 2.19 21.89 -24.58
C THR A 334 2.24 20.37 -24.43
N TRP A 335 1.33 19.62 -25.06
CA TRP A 335 1.39 18.15 -25.09
C TRP A 335 2.71 17.64 -25.68
N ASN A 336 3.09 18.16 -26.85
CA ASN A 336 4.35 17.80 -27.51
C ASN A 336 5.55 18.09 -26.62
N LYS A 337 5.55 19.25 -25.93
CA LYS A 337 6.64 19.63 -25.03
C LYS A 337 6.71 18.73 -23.79
N LEU A 338 5.57 18.43 -23.18
CA LEU A 338 5.47 17.51 -22.04
C LEU A 338 5.99 16.12 -22.40
N PHE A 339 5.60 15.57 -23.56
CA PHE A 339 6.10 14.28 -24.02
C PHE A 339 7.59 14.30 -24.34
N GLU A 340 8.12 15.37 -24.93
CA GLU A 340 9.55 15.51 -25.16
C GLU A 340 10.35 15.50 -23.85
N LEU A 341 9.90 16.27 -22.85
CA LEU A 341 10.56 16.39 -21.54
C LEU A 341 10.50 15.09 -20.73
N THR A 342 9.48 14.27 -20.96
CA THR A 342 9.23 13.05 -20.19
C THR A 342 9.57 11.76 -20.93
N ARG A 343 10.00 11.84 -22.20
CA ARG A 343 10.39 10.68 -23.03
C ARG A 343 11.54 9.87 -22.42
N ASP A 344 12.42 10.51 -21.66
CA ASP A 344 13.54 9.88 -20.97
C ASP A 344 13.62 10.47 -19.55
N LYS A 345 14.02 9.67 -18.56
CA LYS A 345 14.13 10.04 -17.13
C LYS A 345 15.57 10.14 -16.63
N THR A 346 16.56 10.00 -17.49
CA THR A 346 18.01 10.00 -17.16
C THR A 346 18.58 11.27 -16.49
N ASN A 347 17.88 12.43 -16.46
CA ASN A 347 18.37 13.68 -15.84
C ASN A 347 17.24 14.47 -15.14
N GLY A 348 16.97 14.17 -13.86
CA GLY A 348 15.71 14.50 -13.16
C GLY A 348 15.46 15.95 -12.73
N ASN A 349 16.47 16.70 -12.26
CA ASN A 349 16.18 17.96 -11.52
C ASN A 349 15.81 19.15 -12.41
N ILE A 350 16.42 19.30 -13.59
CA ILE A 350 16.11 20.43 -14.50
C ILE A 350 14.70 20.23 -15.12
N ARG A 351 14.32 18.98 -15.40
CA ARG A 351 13.07 18.61 -16.08
C ARG A 351 11.81 18.88 -15.24
N ASN A 352 11.84 18.70 -13.92
CA ASN A 352 10.65 18.89 -13.08
C ASN A 352 10.17 20.35 -13.03
N SER A 353 11.11 21.30 -12.95
CA SER A 353 10.77 22.73 -12.94
C SER A 353 10.15 23.21 -14.26
N GLU A 354 10.57 22.63 -15.39
CA GLU A 354 10.01 22.92 -16.71
C GLU A 354 8.64 22.28 -16.88
N ILE A 355 8.46 21.03 -16.42
CA ILE A 355 7.16 20.35 -16.42
C ILE A 355 6.15 21.16 -15.60
N LYS A 356 6.50 21.62 -14.40
CA LYS A 356 5.60 22.42 -13.54
C LYS A 356 5.08 23.69 -14.21
N LYS A 357 5.90 24.36 -15.03
CA LYS A 357 5.50 25.56 -15.79
C LYS A 357 4.53 25.27 -16.93
N LEU A 358 4.46 24.03 -17.40
CA LEU A 358 3.56 23.59 -18.47
C LEU A 358 2.23 23.06 -17.92
N LEU A 359 2.15 22.75 -16.62
CA LEU A 359 0.91 22.34 -15.97
C LEU A 359 -0.05 23.54 -15.83
N PRO A 360 -1.37 23.31 -15.64
CA PRO A 360 -2.33 24.40 -15.53
C PRO A 360 -2.08 25.27 -14.28
N ARG A 361 -1.54 24.67 -13.21
CA ARG A 361 -1.08 25.31 -11.97
C ARG A 361 -0.16 24.37 -11.17
N GLU A 362 0.33 24.82 -10.01
CA GLU A 362 1.36 24.11 -9.22
C GLU A 362 0.84 23.06 -8.21
N TYR A 363 -0.47 23.02 -7.93
CA TYR A 363 -1.10 22.07 -6.99
C TYR A 363 -0.48 21.96 -5.58
N PRO A 364 -0.14 23.07 -4.89
CA PRO A 364 0.53 23.04 -3.58
C PRO A 364 -0.28 22.33 -2.48
N GLU A 365 -1.59 22.22 -2.66
CA GLU A 365 -2.50 21.53 -1.76
C GLU A 365 -2.37 19.98 -1.78
N ILE A 366 -1.65 19.41 -2.74
CA ILE A 366 -1.38 17.96 -2.82
C ILE A 366 -0.02 17.63 -2.21
N ILE A 367 -0.01 16.74 -1.23
CA ILE A 367 1.21 16.23 -0.59
C ILE A 367 1.40 14.76 -0.97
N ASN A 368 2.50 14.46 -1.66
CA ASN A 368 2.93 13.10 -1.96
C ASN A 368 4.04 12.69 -1.00
N GLN A 369 3.71 11.84 -0.04
CA GLN A 369 4.70 11.21 0.82
C GLN A 369 5.14 9.88 0.24
N SER A 370 6.45 9.64 0.24
CA SER A 370 6.98 8.35 -0.17
C SER A 370 8.18 7.96 0.67
N PHE A 371 8.35 6.65 0.85
CA PHE A 371 9.64 6.12 1.20
C PHE A 371 10.55 6.21 -0.04
N GLU A 372 11.74 6.82 0.08
CA GLU A 372 12.64 7.09 -1.07
C GLU A 372 12.98 5.82 -1.84
N GLN A 373 12.98 4.67 -1.17
CA GLN A 373 13.34 3.39 -1.77
C GLN A 373 12.12 2.53 -2.07
N ASP A 374 10.90 3.07 -2.01
CA ASP A 374 9.67 2.32 -2.29
C ASP A 374 9.67 1.69 -3.69
N LEU A 375 8.99 0.54 -3.85
CA LEU A 375 8.89 -0.15 -5.14
C LEU A 375 8.26 0.73 -6.23
N THR A 376 7.40 1.68 -5.87
CA THR A 376 6.77 2.57 -6.87
C THR A 376 7.72 3.59 -7.45
N GLN A 377 8.88 3.83 -6.83
CA GLN A 377 9.88 4.75 -7.39
C GLN A 377 10.39 4.28 -8.75
N VAL A 378 10.43 2.97 -9.00
CA VAL A 378 10.72 2.42 -10.33
C VAL A 378 9.71 2.92 -11.37
N PHE A 379 8.44 3.11 -10.99
CA PHE A 379 7.44 3.60 -11.95
C PHE A 379 7.65 5.07 -12.32
N TYR A 380 8.20 5.90 -11.43
CA TYR A 380 8.54 7.31 -11.73
C TYR A 380 9.70 7.47 -12.72
N GLU A 381 10.43 6.39 -12.99
CA GLU A 381 11.52 6.35 -13.96
C GLU A 381 11.06 5.93 -15.36
N ILE A 382 9.79 5.56 -15.50
CA ILE A 382 9.20 5.19 -16.78
C ILE A 382 8.94 6.46 -17.61
N PRO A 383 9.13 6.43 -18.93
CA PRO A 383 8.74 7.52 -19.82
C PRO A 383 7.30 7.99 -19.62
N TYR A 384 7.08 9.29 -19.81
CA TYR A 384 5.77 9.96 -19.76
C TYR A 384 5.11 10.03 -18.39
N THR A 385 5.79 9.60 -17.34
CA THR A 385 5.27 9.66 -15.97
C THR A 385 5.58 10.99 -15.28
N ILE A 386 4.69 11.52 -14.43
CA ILE A 386 4.92 12.73 -13.61
C ILE A 386 4.26 12.59 -12.22
N TRP A 387 4.50 13.58 -11.36
CA TRP A 387 3.75 13.85 -10.13
C TRP A 387 3.41 15.35 -10.07
N ILE A 388 2.46 15.71 -9.22
CA ILE A 388 2.03 17.11 -9.00
C ILE A 388 2.09 17.48 -7.52
N GLY A 389 2.16 18.77 -7.19
CA GLY A 389 2.15 19.27 -5.80
C GLY A 389 3.51 19.21 -5.10
N HIS A 390 3.54 18.76 -3.85
CA HIS A 390 4.76 18.63 -3.03
C HIS A 390 5.16 17.16 -2.89
N LYS A 391 6.46 16.84 -3.11
CA LYS A 391 7.00 15.51 -2.87
C LYS A 391 7.87 15.49 -1.61
N TRP A 392 7.50 14.65 -0.64
CA TRP A 392 8.17 14.49 0.64
C TRP A 392 8.71 13.06 0.75
N GLU A 393 10.03 12.92 0.70
CA GLU A 393 10.68 11.63 0.72
C GLU A 393 11.32 11.30 2.07
N TYR A 394 11.03 10.12 2.58
CA TYR A 394 11.62 9.61 3.80
C TYR A 394 12.80 8.70 3.46
N ASN A 395 13.99 9.05 3.96
CA ASN A 395 15.19 8.24 3.81
C ASN A 395 15.57 7.51 5.11
N LEU A 396 16.04 6.29 4.96
CA LEU A 396 16.78 5.55 5.96
C LEU A 396 18.23 5.36 5.50
N ASN A 397 19.09 6.36 5.69
CA ASN A 397 20.47 6.35 5.22
C ASN A 397 21.30 5.11 5.66
N ASN A 398 20.85 4.41 6.71
CA ASN A 398 21.49 3.22 7.26
C ASN A 398 20.96 1.90 6.69
N TRP A 399 19.92 1.93 5.86
CA TRP A 399 19.31 0.76 5.23
C TRP A 399 19.72 0.69 3.77
N LYS A 400 20.19 -0.48 3.36
CA LYS A 400 20.37 -0.81 1.94
C LYS A 400 19.10 -1.53 1.51
N TYR A 401 18.35 -0.90 0.62
CA TYR A 401 17.10 -1.41 0.10
C TYR A 401 17.17 -1.49 -1.44
N PRO A 402 16.43 -2.41 -2.08
CA PRO A 402 16.55 -2.72 -3.49
C PRO A 402 16.60 -1.56 -4.45
N PHE A 403 15.62 -0.67 -4.39
CA PHE A 403 15.35 0.25 -5.51
C PHE A 403 16.14 1.56 -5.44
N ARG A 404 17.28 1.59 -4.73
CA ARG A 404 18.14 2.79 -4.67
C ARG A 404 18.83 3.10 -6.01
N ASN A 405 18.97 2.08 -6.84
CA ASN A 405 19.67 2.17 -8.11
C ASN A 405 18.63 2.40 -9.22
N HIS A 406 18.73 3.52 -9.94
CA HIS A 406 17.80 3.84 -11.01
C HIS A 406 17.87 2.78 -12.12
N LEU A 407 16.72 2.25 -12.57
CA LEU A 407 16.61 1.30 -13.67
C LEU A 407 17.29 1.82 -14.93
N ALA A 408 17.14 3.13 -15.20
CA ALA A 408 17.79 3.83 -16.31
C ALA A 408 19.32 3.90 -16.20
N SER A 409 19.92 3.55 -15.06
CA SER A 409 21.38 3.41 -14.91
C SER A 409 21.91 2.09 -15.49
N TYR A 410 21.02 1.13 -15.73
CA TYR A 410 21.35 -0.23 -16.19
C TYR A 410 20.77 -0.52 -17.56
N LEU A 411 19.56 0.01 -17.82
CA LEU A 411 18.82 -0.22 -19.06
C LEU A 411 18.68 1.08 -19.85
N ASN A 412 18.84 1.00 -21.17
CA ASN A 412 18.52 2.09 -22.07
C ASN A 412 16.99 2.20 -22.31
N ALA A 413 16.56 3.29 -22.94
CA ALA A 413 15.12 3.53 -23.18
C ALA A 413 14.44 2.43 -24.00
N GLY A 414 15.11 1.84 -25.00
CA GLY A 414 14.57 0.76 -25.81
C GLY A 414 14.38 -0.54 -25.01
N GLU A 415 15.27 -0.80 -24.06
CA GLU A 415 15.20 -1.94 -23.14
C GLU A 415 14.07 -1.76 -22.11
N ILE A 416 13.89 -0.55 -21.58
CA ILE A 416 12.76 -0.20 -20.71
C ILE A 416 11.43 -0.36 -21.48
N HIS A 417 11.37 0.09 -22.73
CA HIS A 417 10.19 -0.12 -23.59
C HIS A 417 9.91 -1.59 -23.86
N SER A 418 10.95 -2.41 -24.03
CA SER A 418 10.79 -3.87 -24.19
C SER A 418 10.21 -4.52 -22.94
N TYR A 419 10.60 -4.05 -21.75
CA TYR A 419 10.01 -4.46 -20.47
C TYR A 419 8.53 -4.06 -20.38
N GLN A 420 8.18 -2.81 -20.71
CA GLN A 420 6.78 -2.36 -20.76
C GLN A 420 5.93 -3.24 -21.68
N HIS A 421 6.43 -3.51 -22.89
CA HIS A 421 5.74 -4.33 -23.87
C HIS A 421 5.58 -5.79 -23.42
N PHE A 422 6.53 -6.34 -22.67
CA PHE A 422 6.38 -7.68 -22.07
C PHE A 422 5.17 -7.75 -21.14
N PHE A 423 4.99 -6.76 -20.26
CA PHE A 423 3.83 -6.71 -19.36
C PHE A 423 2.53 -6.45 -20.12
N GLU A 424 2.54 -5.54 -21.09
CA GLU A 424 1.38 -5.31 -21.97
C GLU A 424 0.91 -6.62 -22.63
N GLN A 425 1.83 -7.38 -23.22
CA GLN A 425 1.52 -8.67 -23.84
C GLN A 425 1.02 -9.71 -22.84
N LEU A 426 1.59 -9.75 -21.63
CA LEU A 426 1.11 -10.65 -20.57
C LEU A 426 -0.35 -10.33 -20.24
N PHE A 427 -0.67 -9.06 -19.98
CA PHE A 427 -2.02 -8.68 -19.55
C PHE A 427 -3.05 -8.82 -20.68
N ALA A 428 -2.66 -8.56 -21.93
CA ALA A 428 -3.46 -8.90 -23.11
C ALA A 428 -3.71 -10.41 -23.21
N TYR A 429 -2.71 -11.26 -22.95
CA TYR A 429 -2.86 -12.71 -22.96
C TYR A 429 -3.77 -13.22 -21.83
N LEU A 430 -3.88 -12.46 -20.73
CA LEU A 430 -4.71 -12.82 -19.58
C LEU A 430 -6.17 -12.35 -19.68
N GLN A 431 -6.50 -11.47 -20.62
CA GLN A 431 -7.80 -10.78 -20.73
C GLN A 431 -9.02 -11.74 -20.73
N ASP A 432 -8.89 -12.91 -21.34
CA ASP A 432 -9.98 -13.90 -21.43
C ASP A 432 -10.05 -14.86 -20.21
N SER A 433 -9.32 -14.57 -19.14
CA SER A 433 -9.29 -15.42 -17.94
C SER A 433 -10.52 -15.18 -17.05
N ALA A 434 -11.47 -16.12 -17.07
CA ALA A 434 -12.73 -16.01 -16.33
C ALA A 434 -12.66 -16.46 -14.86
N SER A 435 -11.52 -17.02 -14.42
CA SER A 435 -11.31 -17.46 -13.03
C SER A 435 -9.84 -17.30 -12.64
N GLY A 436 -9.55 -17.16 -11.34
CA GLY A 436 -8.18 -17.11 -10.82
C GLY A 436 -7.38 -18.39 -11.14
N ALA A 437 -8.04 -19.54 -11.19
CA ALA A 437 -7.40 -20.79 -11.62
C ALA A 437 -7.01 -20.82 -13.11
N GLN A 438 -7.78 -20.16 -13.97
CA GLN A 438 -7.45 -19.98 -15.39
C GLN A 438 -6.33 -18.93 -15.51
N LEU A 439 -6.45 -17.81 -14.80
CA LEU A 439 -5.45 -16.75 -14.77
C LEU A 439 -4.07 -17.29 -14.41
N MET A 440 -3.95 -18.05 -13.32
CA MET A 440 -2.69 -18.68 -12.93
C MET A 440 -2.12 -19.62 -14.00
N ARG A 441 -2.98 -20.44 -14.63
CA ARG A 441 -2.56 -21.35 -15.71
C ARG A 441 -2.07 -20.57 -16.94
N SER A 442 -2.80 -19.54 -17.33
CA SER A 442 -2.45 -18.67 -18.46
C SER A 442 -1.15 -17.90 -18.20
N SER A 443 -0.97 -17.33 -17.01
CA SER A 443 0.28 -16.66 -16.62
C SER A 443 1.48 -17.61 -16.71
N ILE A 444 1.36 -18.82 -16.16
CA ILE A 444 2.42 -19.83 -16.24
C ILE A 444 2.70 -20.22 -17.70
N SER A 445 1.66 -20.38 -18.51
CA SER A 445 1.79 -20.71 -19.94
C SER A 445 2.54 -19.61 -20.70
N PHE A 446 2.16 -18.35 -20.48
CA PHE A 446 2.82 -17.19 -21.10
C PHE A 446 4.30 -17.10 -20.69
N LEU A 447 4.59 -17.18 -19.38
CA LEU A 447 5.94 -17.14 -18.86
C LEU A 447 6.81 -18.27 -19.43
N ARG A 448 6.26 -19.48 -19.54
CA ARG A 448 6.96 -20.61 -20.17
C ARG A 448 7.30 -20.34 -21.64
N ALA A 449 6.35 -19.81 -22.40
CA ALA A 449 6.57 -19.50 -23.81
C ALA A 449 7.66 -18.43 -24.00
N ARG A 450 7.64 -17.38 -23.18
CA ARG A 450 8.63 -16.29 -23.22
C ARG A 450 10.02 -16.73 -22.79
N VAL A 451 10.12 -17.61 -21.80
CA VAL A 451 11.41 -18.12 -21.36
C VAL A 451 12.00 -19.13 -22.33
N LYS A 452 11.17 -19.90 -23.03
CA LYS A 452 11.65 -20.69 -24.15
C LYS A 452 12.31 -19.81 -25.22
N ILE A 453 11.66 -18.70 -25.60
CA ILE A 453 12.25 -17.73 -26.54
C ILE A 453 13.55 -17.17 -26.00
N LEU A 454 13.59 -16.75 -24.73
CA LEU A 454 14.81 -16.24 -24.09
C LEU A 454 15.95 -17.28 -24.11
N HIS A 455 15.64 -18.55 -23.87
CA HIS A 455 16.62 -19.64 -23.91
C HIS A 455 17.13 -19.90 -25.33
N ASP A 456 16.23 -19.95 -26.32
CA ASP A 456 16.58 -20.14 -27.73
C ASP A 456 17.44 -18.96 -28.27
N ASP A 457 17.28 -17.76 -27.68
CA ASP A 457 17.96 -16.53 -28.11
C ASP A 457 19.11 -16.10 -27.19
N ILE A 458 19.43 -16.82 -26.11
CA ILE A 458 20.39 -16.36 -25.08
C ILE A 458 21.81 -16.19 -25.64
N ASP A 459 22.15 -16.94 -26.69
CA ASP A 459 23.45 -16.89 -27.37
C ASP A 459 23.59 -15.67 -28.31
N LYS A 460 22.50 -14.94 -28.57
CA LYS A 460 22.55 -13.70 -29.35
C LYS A 460 23.16 -12.59 -28.47
N PRO A 461 24.19 -11.87 -28.95
CA PRO A 461 24.90 -10.87 -28.13
C PRO A 461 23.99 -9.83 -27.47
N GLN A 462 23.00 -9.32 -28.21
CA GLN A 462 22.05 -8.31 -27.71
C GLN A 462 21.16 -8.87 -26.58
N THR A 463 20.72 -10.11 -26.68
CA THR A 463 19.91 -10.78 -25.65
C THR A 463 20.75 -11.06 -24.41
N THR A 464 21.99 -11.52 -24.58
CA THR A 464 22.92 -11.75 -23.47
C THR A 464 23.21 -10.44 -22.72
N GLU A 465 23.48 -9.36 -23.45
CA GLU A 465 23.76 -8.03 -22.89
C GLU A 465 22.58 -7.51 -22.08
N PHE A 466 21.37 -7.51 -22.67
CA PHE A 466 20.16 -7.10 -21.97
C PHE A 466 19.89 -7.95 -20.71
N PHE A 467 19.99 -9.28 -20.84
CA PHE A 467 19.75 -10.20 -19.72
C PHE A 467 20.77 -9.99 -18.59
N TYR A 468 22.04 -9.76 -18.94
CA TYR A 468 23.09 -9.46 -17.98
C TYR A 468 22.84 -8.13 -17.28
N ALA A 469 22.51 -7.07 -18.03
CA ALA A 469 22.22 -5.75 -17.48
C ALA A 469 21.02 -5.78 -16.52
N TYR A 470 19.93 -6.45 -16.91
CA TYR A 470 18.76 -6.62 -16.06
C TYR A 470 19.05 -7.47 -14.83
N SER A 471 19.77 -8.59 -14.97
CA SER A 471 20.19 -9.41 -13.83
C SER A 471 21.12 -8.64 -12.88
N ASN A 472 21.94 -7.73 -13.42
CA ASN A 472 22.81 -6.86 -12.62
C ASN A 472 22.01 -5.84 -11.83
N TYR A 473 21.00 -5.24 -12.45
CA TYR A 473 20.05 -4.38 -11.74
C TYR A 473 19.38 -5.13 -10.59
N LEU A 474 18.85 -6.34 -10.83
CA LEU A 474 18.19 -7.15 -9.80
C LEU A 474 19.16 -7.59 -8.68
N PHE A 475 20.40 -7.90 -9.01
CA PHE A 475 21.44 -8.26 -8.04
C PHE A 475 21.90 -7.08 -7.19
N GLU A 476 22.18 -5.93 -7.80
CA GLU A 476 22.55 -4.71 -7.08
C GLU A 476 21.39 -4.16 -6.24
N SER A 477 20.16 -4.44 -6.67
CA SER A 477 18.94 -4.24 -5.89
C SER A 477 18.75 -5.33 -4.80
N GLY A 478 19.59 -6.36 -4.72
CA GLY A 478 19.42 -7.44 -3.74
C GLY A 478 18.12 -8.24 -3.88
N ILE A 479 17.42 -8.12 -5.02
CA ILE A 479 16.32 -8.98 -5.44
C ILE A 479 16.87 -10.35 -5.85
N PHE A 480 18.06 -10.38 -6.45
CA PHE A 480 18.82 -11.60 -6.67
C PHE A 480 19.94 -11.78 -5.64
N LEU A 481 20.13 -13.03 -5.21
CA LEU A 481 21.21 -13.45 -4.33
C LEU A 481 22.50 -13.74 -5.11
N ASP A 482 22.38 -14.19 -6.36
CA ASP A 482 23.49 -14.60 -7.20
C ASP A 482 23.87 -13.49 -8.19
N ARG A 483 25.16 -13.44 -8.53
CA ARG A 483 25.67 -12.46 -9.50
C ARG A 483 25.17 -12.75 -10.92
N PRO A 484 25.12 -11.75 -11.81
CA PRO A 484 24.63 -11.92 -13.19
C PRO A 484 25.30 -13.07 -13.96
N GLN A 485 26.62 -13.24 -13.80
CA GLN A 485 27.35 -14.34 -14.44
C GLN A 485 26.86 -15.71 -13.96
N GLN A 486 26.59 -15.87 -12.66
CA GLN A 486 26.10 -17.13 -12.10
C GLN A 486 24.68 -17.43 -12.60
N VAL A 487 23.83 -16.40 -12.64
CA VAL A 487 22.46 -16.52 -13.18
C VAL A 487 22.49 -16.90 -14.67
N SER A 488 23.37 -16.27 -15.45
CA SER A 488 23.53 -16.54 -16.89
C SER A 488 24.11 -17.93 -17.17
N ASP A 489 25.12 -18.33 -16.40
CA ASP A 489 25.74 -19.66 -16.50
C ASP A 489 24.77 -20.77 -16.11
N ASP A 490 24.00 -20.58 -15.04
CA ASP A 490 22.99 -21.56 -14.63
C ASP A 490 21.85 -21.63 -15.68
N PHE A 491 21.45 -20.49 -16.26
CA PHE A 491 20.40 -20.42 -17.29
C PHE A 491 20.80 -21.11 -18.60
N SER A 492 22.00 -20.83 -19.11
CA SER A 492 22.53 -21.46 -20.33
C SER A 492 22.76 -22.98 -20.18
N LYS A 493 23.10 -23.46 -18.97
CA LYS A 493 23.34 -24.89 -18.69
C LYS A 493 22.06 -25.68 -18.37
N SER A 494 20.97 -25.02 -18.01
CA SER A 494 19.72 -25.68 -17.65
C SER A 494 18.97 -26.18 -18.89
N GLN A 495 18.72 -27.49 -18.99
CA GLN A 495 17.80 -28.02 -20.00
C GLN A 495 16.35 -27.83 -19.53
N PRO A 496 15.46 -27.21 -20.35
CA PRO A 496 14.06 -27.09 -20.01
C PRO A 496 13.40 -28.48 -20.09
N THR A 497 13.22 -29.15 -18.94
CA THR A 497 12.44 -30.40 -18.85
C THR A 497 11.25 -30.19 -17.91
N MET A 498 10.17 -30.96 -18.07
CA MET A 498 8.84 -30.61 -17.56
C MET A 498 8.50 -31.01 -16.09
N TRP A 499 9.36 -31.72 -15.35
CA TRP A 499 8.89 -32.49 -14.18
C TRP A 499 9.79 -32.54 -12.93
N LYS A 500 10.75 -31.61 -12.77
CA LYS A 500 11.61 -31.54 -11.58
C LYS A 500 11.57 -30.14 -10.95
N SER A 501 10.53 -29.89 -10.16
CA SER A 501 10.28 -28.74 -9.28
C SER A 501 10.65 -27.36 -9.87
N SER A 502 9.65 -26.50 -10.03
CA SER A 502 9.76 -25.17 -10.65
C SER A 502 10.91 -24.27 -10.12
N ARG A 503 11.46 -24.52 -8.93
CA ARG A 503 12.64 -23.80 -8.41
C ARG A 503 13.99 -24.34 -8.89
N ARG A 504 14.07 -25.60 -9.33
CA ARG A 504 15.32 -26.22 -9.84
C ARG A 504 15.51 -26.00 -11.33
N GLU A 505 14.42 -25.83 -12.07
CA GLU A 505 14.43 -25.60 -13.53
C GLU A 505 14.60 -24.13 -13.92
N TRP A 506 14.46 -23.21 -12.97
CA TRP A 506 14.42 -21.78 -13.22
C TRP A 506 15.49 -21.06 -12.40
N PRO A 507 16.70 -20.87 -12.95
CA PRO A 507 17.84 -20.30 -12.23
C PRO A 507 17.57 -18.98 -11.52
N PHE A 508 16.77 -18.09 -12.13
CA PHE A 508 16.39 -16.84 -11.47
C PHE A 508 15.45 -17.06 -10.27
N LEU A 509 14.52 -18.01 -10.31
CA LEU A 509 13.63 -18.30 -9.18
C LEU A 509 14.40 -18.84 -7.97
N LYS A 510 15.52 -19.53 -8.22
CA LYS A 510 16.47 -19.95 -7.19
C LYS A 510 17.27 -18.76 -6.63
N SER A 511 17.56 -17.78 -7.48
CA SER A 511 18.28 -16.57 -7.10
C SER A 511 17.42 -15.55 -6.36
N LEU A 512 16.09 -15.64 -6.43
CA LEU A 512 15.18 -14.70 -5.76
C LEU A 512 15.42 -14.64 -4.25
N ASN A 513 15.68 -13.43 -3.77
CA ASN A 513 15.75 -13.07 -2.37
C ASN A 513 14.33 -12.80 -1.83
N MET A 514 13.61 -13.86 -1.50
CA MET A 514 12.23 -13.76 -0.99
C MET A 514 12.13 -12.89 0.27
N ASP A 515 13.12 -12.96 1.18
CA ASP A 515 13.14 -12.14 2.39
C ASP A 515 13.16 -10.63 2.03
N MET A 516 13.90 -10.25 0.98
CA MET A 516 13.96 -8.87 0.50
C MET A 516 12.68 -8.45 -0.24
N LEU A 517 12.10 -9.35 -1.03
CA LEU A 517 10.82 -9.08 -1.70
C LEU A 517 9.68 -8.86 -0.68
N GLU A 518 9.59 -9.70 0.35
CA GLU A 518 8.62 -9.53 1.43
C GLU A 518 8.82 -8.22 2.19
N LEU A 519 10.07 -7.90 2.52
CA LEU A 519 10.42 -6.60 3.12
C LEU A 519 10.04 -5.44 2.19
N SER A 520 10.17 -5.66 0.87
CA SER A 520 9.91 -4.62 -0.10
C SER A 520 8.44 -4.24 -0.14
N VAL A 521 7.59 -5.26 -0.22
CA VAL A 521 6.12 -5.11 -0.14
C VAL A 521 5.73 -4.51 1.21
N TYR A 522 6.33 -4.98 2.32
CA TYR A 522 6.00 -4.46 3.65
C TYR A 522 6.21 -2.95 3.78
N PHE A 523 7.29 -2.39 3.21
CA PHE A 523 7.51 -0.94 3.24
C PHE A 523 6.73 -0.16 2.18
N HIS A 524 6.12 -0.86 1.23
CA HIS A 524 5.19 -0.27 0.29
C HIS A 524 3.82 -0.06 0.92
N ILE A 525 3.28 -1.10 1.56
CA ILE A 525 1.93 -1.09 2.14
C ILE A 525 1.82 -0.13 3.33
N ILE A 526 0.62 0.40 3.56
CA ILE A 526 0.33 1.40 4.61
C ILE A 526 0.82 0.91 5.99
N SER A 527 0.57 -0.36 6.29
CA SER A 527 0.90 -0.97 7.58
C SER A 527 2.40 -0.91 7.92
N GLY A 528 3.29 -0.99 6.93
CA GLY A 528 4.73 -0.92 7.16
C GLY A 528 5.32 0.47 6.94
N VAL A 529 4.86 1.23 5.94
CA VAL A 529 5.43 2.57 5.67
C VAL A 529 5.21 3.56 6.81
N LYS A 530 4.08 3.45 7.55
CA LYS A 530 3.73 4.36 8.66
C LYS A 530 4.82 4.49 9.73
N TYR A 531 5.65 3.47 9.91
CA TYR A 531 6.75 3.49 10.88
C TYR A 531 7.89 4.46 10.52
N PHE A 532 7.97 4.88 9.25
CA PHE A 532 8.98 5.82 8.76
C PHE A 532 8.50 7.26 8.74
N LEU A 533 7.18 7.46 8.65
CA LEU A 533 6.55 8.76 8.55
C LEU A 533 6.74 9.63 9.81
N ASN A 534 7.19 9.02 10.92
CA ASN A 534 7.57 9.68 12.17
C ASN A 534 8.92 10.43 12.13
N ARG A 535 9.61 10.45 10.97
CA ARG A 535 10.88 11.19 10.79
C ARG A 535 10.65 12.51 10.08
N THR A 536 11.70 13.31 9.97
CA THR A 536 11.68 14.50 9.09
C THR A 536 11.89 14.05 7.65
N PRO A 537 10.96 14.32 6.72
CA PRO A 537 11.16 14.02 5.31
C PRO A 537 12.12 15.03 4.64
N ASN A 538 12.74 14.60 3.55
CA ASN A 538 13.38 15.47 2.58
C ASN A 538 12.29 16.05 1.66
N LYS A 539 12.22 17.37 1.54
CA LYS A 539 11.32 18.02 0.58
C LYS A 539 12.01 18.11 -0.77
N ILE A 540 11.38 17.59 -1.82
CA ILE A 540 11.86 17.68 -3.20
C ILE A 540 11.09 18.80 -3.89
N GLU A 541 11.86 19.77 -4.37
CA GLU A 541 11.35 20.92 -5.12
C GLU A 541 11.15 20.60 -6.60
#